data_AF-A0A944UY33-F1
#
_entry.id   AF-A0A944UY33-F1
#
_cell.length_a   1.000
_cell.length_b   1.000
_cell.length_c   1.000
_cell.angle_alpha   90.00
_cell.angle_beta   90.00
_cell.angle_gamma   90.00
#
_symmetry.space_group_name_H-M   'P 1'
#
loop_
_entity.id
_entity.type
_entity.pdbx_description
1 polymer ?
#
loop_
_entity_poly.entity_id
_entity_poly.type
_entity_poly.pdbx_seq_one_letter_code
_entity_poly.pdbx_strand_id
1 'polypeptide(L)'
;MVYLNKETNETFPISDKVKVTENIIKVCPDHLKTPDIIKEKNYFFKLSAYEDKLLEYYENNPEFVVPSDRFNEVIAFTKRGLEDFSISRETNKFGIKLPFDEEQVTYVWYDALFNYLTVCQN
;
A
#
# COMPACT_ATOMS: atom_id res chain seq x y z
N MET A 1 12.10 -7.09 -1.91
CA MET A 1 13.49 -6.62 -1.65
C MET A 1 14.46 -7.53 -2.36
N VAL A 2 15.56 -7.00 -2.89
CA VAL A 2 16.65 -7.75 -3.54
C VAL A 2 18.01 -7.18 -3.11
N TYR A 3 19.09 -7.92 -3.35
CA TYR A 3 20.44 -7.36 -3.29
C TYR A 3 20.81 -6.75 -4.64
N LEU A 4 21.52 -5.62 -4.63
CA LEU A 4 22.06 -4.94 -5.80
C LEU A 4 23.58 -4.85 -5.66
N ASN A 5 24.31 -5.32 -6.67
CA ASN A 5 25.74 -5.05 -6.81
C ASN A 5 25.92 -3.69 -7.51
N LYS A 6 26.50 -2.71 -6.82
CA LYS A 6 26.72 -1.36 -7.34
C LYS A 6 27.72 -1.28 -8.48
N GLU A 7 28.62 -2.25 -8.61
CA GLU A 7 29.64 -2.26 -9.67
C GLU A 7 29.09 -2.84 -10.97
N THR A 8 28.28 -3.90 -10.89
CA THR A 8 27.73 -4.60 -12.07
C THR A 8 26.30 -4.21 -12.42
N ASN A 9 25.59 -3.50 -11.54
CA ASN A 9 24.14 -3.26 -11.60
C ASN A 9 23.27 -4.52 -11.64
N GLU A 10 23.83 -5.67 -11.27
CA GLU A 10 23.08 -6.92 -11.20
C GLU A 10 22.31 -7.03 -9.88
N THR A 11 21.12 -7.63 -9.95
CA THR A 11 20.30 -7.91 -8.77
C THR A 11 20.22 -9.39 -8.47
N PHE A 12 20.14 -9.72 -7.18
CA PHE A 12 20.11 -11.10 -6.68
C PHE A 12 19.01 -11.25 -5.62
N PRO A 13 18.35 -12.42 -5.53
CA PRO A 13 17.38 -12.69 -4.46
C PRO A 13 17.98 -12.55 -3.06
N ILE A 14 17.16 -12.18 -2.09
CA ILE A 14 17.58 -12.17 -0.68
C ILE A 14 17.82 -13.62 -0.23
N SER A 15 19.01 -13.87 0.32
CA SER A 15 19.43 -15.17 0.83
C SER A 15 20.49 -14.98 1.92
N ASP A 16 20.47 -15.84 2.93
CA ASP A 16 21.49 -15.89 3.99
C ASP A 16 22.91 -16.16 3.45
N LYS A 17 23.01 -16.63 2.20
CA LYS A 17 24.29 -16.88 1.51
C LYS A 17 24.97 -15.60 1.03
N VAL A 18 24.22 -14.50 0.88
CA VAL A 18 24.74 -13.22 0.39
C VAL A 18 24.93 -12.28 1.58
N LYS A 19 26.17 -11.85 1.82
CA LYS A 19 26.48 -10.87 2.86
C LYS A 19 26.39 -9.47 2.28
N VAL A 20 25.70 -8.58 3.00
CA VAL A 20 25.70 -7.14 2.70
C VAL A 20 27.11 -6.61 2.88
N THR A 21 27.60 -5.87 1.89
CA THR A 21 28.91 -5.21 1.88
C THR A 21 28.74 -3.77 1.39
N GLU A 22 29.84 -3.02 1.25
CA GLU A 22 29.80 -1.67 0.68
C GLU A 22 29.23 -1.65 -0.76
N ASN A 23 29.54 -2.69 -1.53
CA ASN A 23 29.14 -2.84 -2.94
C ASN A 23 27.85 -3.65 -3.13
N ILE A 24 27.42 -4.41 -2.13
CA ILE A 24 26.18 -5.20 -2.17
C ILE A 24 25.18 -4.64 -1.17
N ILE A 25 24.17 -3.92 -1.67
CA ILE A 25 23.14 -3.26 -0.85
C ILE A 25 21.76 -3.87 -1.04
N LYS A 26 20.90 -3.75 -0.03
CA LYS A 26 19.51 -4.21 -0.07
C LYS A 26 18.60 -3.12 -0.63
N VAL A 27 17.90 -3.38 -1.73
CA VAL A 27 17.07 -2.38 -2.44
C VAL A 27 15.68 -2.92 -2.79
N CYS A 28 14.76 -2.01 -3.11
CA CYS A 28 13.50 -2.35 -3.76
C CYS A 28 13.77 -2.92 -5.17
N PRO A 29 13.16 -4.04 -5.56
CA PRO A 29 13.38 -4.64 -6.89
C PRO A 29 12.96 -3.72 -8.04
N ASP A 30 11.92 -2.91 -7.82
CA ASP A 30 11.34 -2.07 -8.88
C ASP A 30 12.08 -0.73 -9.03
N HIS A 31 12.55 -0.17 -7.90
CA HIS A 31 13.12 1.19 -7.85
C HIS A 31 14.65 1.20 -7.71
N LEU A 32 15.28 0.05 -7.44
CA LEU A 32 16.72 -0.11 -7.18
C LEU A 32 17.28 0.85 -6.12
N LYS A 33 16.41 1.31 -5.21
CA LYS A 33 16.74 2.20 -4.10
C LYS A 33 16.50 1.52 -2.76
N THR A 34 17.35 1.82 -1.79
CA THR A 34 17.13 1.42 -0.40
C THR A 34 15.90 2.16 0.15
N PRO A 35 14.89 1.44 0.67
CA PRO A 35 13.75 2.07 1.31
C PRO A 35 14.15 2.69 2.64
N ASP A 36 13.54 3.82 2.97
CA ASP A 36 13.70 4.47 4.27
C ASP A 36 12.83 3.74 5.30
N ILE A 37 13.40 3.47 6.48
CA ILE A 37 12.64 2.92 7.61
C ILE A 37 11.99 4.09 8.35
N ILE A 38 10.67 4.10 8.36
CA ILE A 38 9.87 5.15 8.95
C ILE A 38 9.14 4.58 10.17
N LYS A 39 9.10 5.36 11.26
CA LYS A 39 8.31 5.08 12.46
C LYS A 39 7.52 6.33 12.80
N GLU A 40 6.22 6.27 12.61
CA GLU A 40 5.30 7.38 12.79
C GLU A 40 4.06 6.90 13.55
N LYS A 41 3.39 7.82 14.25
CA LYS A 41 2.04 7.58 14.75
C LYS A 41 1.07 7.82 13.60
N ASN A 42 0.25 6.85 13.25
CA ASN A 42 -0.77 7.03 12.23
C ASN A 42 -2.13 6.48 12.69
N TYR A 43 -3.18 7.00 12.06
CA TYR A 43 -4.52 6.42 12.11
C TYR A 43 -4.64 5.35 11.03
N PHE A 44 -5.25 4.22 11.38
CA PHE A 44 -5.44 3.10 10.49
C PHE A 44 -6.93 2.92 10.19
N PHE A 45 -7.25 2.66 8.92
CA PHE A 45 -8.56 2.15 8.55
C PHE A 45 -8.56 0.64 8.77
N LYS A 46 -9.58 0.16 9.48
CA LYS A 46 -9.74 -1.24 9.85
C LYS A 46 -10.24 -2.09 8.68
N LEU A 47 -9.46 -2.14 7.60
CA LEU A 47 -9.80 -2.85 6.37
C LEU A 47 -9.99 -4.36 6.63
N SER A 48 -9.24 -4.92 7.58
CA SER A 48 -9.39 -6.31 8.00
C SER A 48 -10.83 -6.69 8.39
N ALA A 49 -11.59 -5.74 8.94
CA ALA A 49 -12.99 -5.97 9.33
C ALA A 49 -13.97 -6.03 8.13
N TYR A 50 -13.51 -5.78 6.91
CA TYR A 50 -14.33 -5.76 5.69
C TYR A 50 -14.08 -6.97 4.78
N GLU A 51 -13.14 -7.86 5.11
CA GLU A 51 -12.78 -8.99 4.27
C GLU A 51 -13.98 -9.85 3.87
N ASP A 52 -14.73 -10.39 4.83
CA ASP A 52 -15.90 -11.24 4.57
C ASP A 52 -16.98 -10.50 3.77
N LYS A 53 -17.22 -9.23 4.11
CA LYS A 53 -18.23 -8.40 3.43
C LYS A 53 -17.86 -8.14 1.97
N LEU A 54 -16.58 -7.93 1.69
CA LEU A 54 -16.09 -7.74 0.34
C LEU A 54 -16.19 -9.04 -0.47
N LEU A 55 -15.83 -10.18 0.12
CA LEU A 55 -15.94 -11.48 -0.55
C LEU A 55 -17.40 -11.82 -0.88
N GLU A 56 -18.32 -11.62 0.07
CA GLU A 56 -19.76 -11.79 -0.16
C GLU A 56 -20.27 -10.85 -1.26
N TYR A 57 -19.83 -9.59 -1.25
CA TYR A 57 -20.19 -8.63 -2.29
C TYR A 57 -19.69 -9.08 -3.66
N TYR A 58 -18.45 -9.58 -3.76
CA TYR A 58 -17.88 -10.03 -5.03
C TYR A 58 -18.59 -11.26 -5.59
N GLU A 59 -18.99 -12.21 -4.73
CA GLU A 59 -19.77 -13.39 -5.13
C GLU A 59 -21.14 -12.99 -5.69
N ASN A 60 -21.79 -12.02 -5.07
CA ASN A 60 -23.10 -11.53 -5.50
C ASN A 60 -23.04 -10.58 -6.72
N ASN A 61 -21.85 -10.07 -7.08
CA ASN A 61 -21.67 -9.07 -8.14
C ASN A 61 -20.50 -9.45 -9.07
N PRO A 62 -20.61 -10.53 -9.87
CA PRO A 62 -19.51 -11.06 -10.67
C PRO A 62 -19.01 -10.11 -11.78
N GLU A 63 -19.83 -9.12 -12.17
CA GLU A 63 -19.49 -8.13 -13.20
C GLU A 63 -18.99 -6.79 -12.62
N PHE A 64 -18.76 -6.71 -11.31
CA PHE A 64 -18.38 -5.46 -10.63
C PHE A 64 -17.04 -4.90 -11.10
N VAL A 65 -16.08 -5.76 -11.44
CA VAL A 65 -14.77 -5.38 -11.99
C VAL A 65 -14.55 -6.10 -13.31
N VAL A 66 -14.10 -5.35 -14.32
CA VAL A 66 -13.80 -5.86 -15.65
C VAL A 66 -12.36 -5.51 -16.08
N PRO A 67 -11.64 -6.40 -16.79
CA PRO A 67 -12.06 -7.75 -17.19
C PRO A 67 -12.04 -8.75 -16.01
N SER A 68 -12.73 -9.89 -16.16
CA SER A 68 -12.89 -10.90 -15.12
C SER A 68 -11.56 -11.42 -14.54
N ASP A 69 -10.51 -11.53 -15.35
CA ASP A 69 -9.19 -11.97 -14.88
C ASP A 69 -8.59 -11.02 -13.84
N ARG A 70 -8.79 -9.71 -13.99
CA ARG A 70 -8.37 -8.73 -12.98
C ARG A 70 -9.23 -8.82 -11.73
N PHE A 71 -10.53 -9.12 -11.88
CA PHE A 71 -11.38 -9.32 -10.71
C PHE A 71 -10.97 -10.57 -9.92
N ASN A 72 -10.61 -11.65 -10.61
CA ASN A 72 -10.08 -12.85 -9.98
C ASN A 72 -8.81 -12.57 -9.17
N GLU A 73 -7.92 -11.69 -9.64
CA GLU A 73 -6.75 -11.23 -8.88
C GLU A 73 -7.16 -10.50 -7.58
N VAL A 74 -8.15 -9.62 -7.64
CA VAL A 74 -8.68 -8.91 -6.45
C VAL A 74 -9.29 -9.90 -5.46
N ILE A 75 -10.13 -10.83 -5.91
CA ILE A 75 -10.73 -11.86 -5.06
C ILE A 75 -9.64 -12.73 -4.42
N ALA A 76 -8.65 -13.15 -5.20
CA ALA A 76 -7.55 -13.97 -4.70
C ALA A 76 -6.67 -13.20 -3.70
N PHE A 77 -6.48 -11.90 -3.89
CA PHE A 77 -5.80 -11.03 -2.94
C PHE A 77 -6.59 -10.93 -1.63
N THR A 78 -7.89 -10.64 -1.69
CA THR A 78 -8.75 -10.54 -0.50
C THR A 78 -8.77 -11.85 0.30
N LYS A 79 -8.85 -13.00 -0.37
CA LYS A 79 -8.83 -14.33 0.29
C LYS A 79 -7.53 -14.66 1.03
N ARG A 80 -6.44 -13.91 0.82
CA ARG A 80 -5.17 -14.11 1.54
C ARG A 80 -5.16 -13.44 2.92
N GLY A 81 -6.20 -12.67 3.26
CA GLY A 81 -6.25 -11.85 4.45
C GLY A 81 -6.02 -10.38 4.12
N LEU A 82 -6.90 -9.50 4.59
CA LEU A 82 -6.73 -8.05 4.50
C LEU A 82 -6.08 -7.49 5.77
N GLU A 83 -5.02 -6.70 5.58
CA GLU A 83 -4.39 -5.94 6.67
C GLU A 83 -5.01 -4.55 6.78
N ASP A 84 -5.03 -4.02 8.00
CA ASP A 84 -5.37 -2.61 8.23
C ASP A 84 -4.30 -1.72 7.59
N PHE A 85 -4.73 -0.63 6.95
CA PHE A 85 -3.80 0.29 6.29
C PHE A 85 -3.88 1.69 6.87
N SER A 86 -2.74 2.38 6.86
CA SER A 86 -2.63 3.74 7.36
C SER A 86 -3.37 4.72 6.45
N ILE A 87 -4.19 5.57 7.05
CA ILE A 87 -4.94 6.65 6.39
C ILE A 87 -4.45 8.05 6.76
N SER A 88 -3.41 8.15 7.59
CA SER A 88 -2.85 9.44 8.01
C SER A 88 -1.33 9.42 8.11
N ARG A 89 -0.73 10.60 8.18
CA ARG A 89 0.70 10.79 8.46
C ARG A 89 0.97 11.98 9.38
N GLU A 90 2.00 11.86 10.19
CA GLU A 90 2.56 12.98 10.97
C GLU A 90 3.36 13.88 10.01
N THR A 91 2.81 15.03 9.60
CA THR A 91 3.61 16.00 8.82
C THR A 91 3.05 17.40 8.89
N ASN A 92 3.96 18.37 8.96
CA ASN A 92 3.66 19.81 8.88
C ASN A 92 3.67 20.35 7.44
N LYS A 93 3.72 19.48 6.42
CA LYS A 93 3.95 19.88 5.03
C LYS A 93 2.95 19.20 4.09
N PHE A 94 1.94 19.99 3.71
CA PHE A 94 0.98 19.78 2.60
C PHE A 94 0.09 18.53 2.69
N GLY A 95 -1.20 18.73 2.95
CA GLY A 95 -2.25 17.72 3.01
C GLY A 95 -3.52 18.27 3.68
N ILE A 96 -4.61 17.51 3.62
CA ILE A 96 -5.84 17.84 4.34
C ILE A 96 -5.71 17.36 5.78
N LYS A 97 -5.89 18.25 6.77
CA LYS A 97 -5.86 17.88 8.19
C LYS A 97 -7.01 16.94 8.54
N LEU A 98 -6.78 15.98 9.43
CA LEU A 98 -7.89 15.21 10.00
C LEU A 98 -8.76 16.14 10.88
N PRO A 99 -10.10 16.03 10.82
CA PRO A 99 -10.99 16.92 11.56
C PRO A 99 -10.96 16.70 13.08
N PHE A 100 -10.33 15.62 13.55
CA PHE A 100 -10.23 15.22 14.95
C PHE A 100 -8.79 15.17 15.49
N ASP A 101 -7.77 15.37 14.64
CA ASP A 101 -6.37 15.46 15.03
C ASP A 101 -5.60 16.34 14.04
N GLU A 102 -5.36 17.61 14.41
CA GLU A 102 -4.72 18.59 13.53
C GLU A 102 -3.21 18.35 13.31
N GLU A 103 -2.58 17.48 14.11
CA GLU A 103 -1.17 17.09 13.94
C GLU A 103 -1.00 16.05 12.82
N GLN A 104 -2.11 15.53 12.29
CA GLN A 104 -2.16 14.50 11.27
C GLN A 104 -2.80 15.03 9.99
N VAL A 105 -2.21 14.64 8.86
CA VAL A 105 -2.82 14.86 7.55
C VAL A 105 -3.31 13.55 6.95
N THR A 106 -4.42 13.60 6.21
CA THR A 106 -4.96 12.48 5.45
C THR A 106 -3.94 11.99 4.42
N TYR A 107 -3.78 10.68 4.33
CA TYR A 107 -2.92 10.07 3.33
C TYR A 107 -3.51 10.26 1.94
N VAL A 108 -2.66 10.64 0.97
CA VAL A 108 -3.09 11.14 -0.34
C VAL A 108 -4.03 10.19 -1.09
N TRP A 109 -3.79 8.89 -1.01
CA TRP A 109 -4.65 7.90 -1.68
C TRP A 109 -6.01 7.76 -1.02
N TYR A 110 -6.10 7.97 0.29
CA TYR A 110 -7.37 7.93 1.00
C TYR A 110 -8.23 9.13 0.63
N ASP A 111 -7.65 10.34 0.62
CA ASP A 111 -8.33 11.57 0.20
C ASP A 111 -8.77 11.53 -1.27
N ALA A 112 -7.89 11.08 -2.17
CA ALA A 112 -8.16 11.08 -3.61
C ALA A 112 -9.40 10.26 -4.01
N LEU A 113 -9.75 9.22 -3.25
CA LEU A 113 -10.95 8.40 -3.49
C LEU A 113 -12.24 9.20 -3.26
N PHE A 114 -12.25 10.17 -2.35
CA PHE A 114 -13.44 10.97 -2.06
C PHE A 114 -13.80 11.95 -3.18
N ASN A 115 -12.90 12.21 -4.13
CA ASN A 115 -13.20 13.01 -5.32
C ASN A 115 -14.41 12.46 -6.11
N TYR A 116 -14.57 11.13 -6.15
CA TYR A 116 -15.73 10.49 -6.78
C TYR A 116 -17.04 10.74 -6.03
N LEU A 117 -16.98 10.95 -4.72
CA LEU A 117 -18.14 11.32 -3.92
C LEU A 117 -18.45 12.81 -4.03
N THR A 118 -17.43 13.67 -4.00
CA THR A 118 -17.59 15.12 -4.07
C THR A 118 -18.35 15.55 -5.32
N VAL A 119 -18.07 14.96 -6.48
CA VAL A 119 -18.77 15.31 -7.73
C VAL A 119 -20.25 14.89 -7.74
N CYS A 120 -20.63 13.93 -6.89
CA CYS A 120 -22.00 13.43 -6.78
C CYS A 120 -22.84 14.17 -5.73
N GLN A 121 -22.24 15.05 -4.92
CA GLN A 121 -22.93 15.81 -3.88
C GLN A 121 -23.40 17.15 -4.47
N ASN A 122 -24.72 17.30 -4.61
CA ASN A 122 -25.42 18.55 -4.94
C ASN A 122 -25.85 19.27 -3.68
#